data_AF-A0A7S2TJW6-F1
#
_entry.id   AF-A0A7S2TJW6-F1
#
_cell.length_a   1.000
_cell.length_b   1.000
_cell.length_c   1.000
_cell.angle_alpha   90.00
_cell.angle_beta   90.00
_cell.angle_gamma   90.00
#
_symmetry.space_group_name_H-M   'P 1'
#
loop_
_entity.id
_entity.type
_entity.pdbx_description
1 polymer ?
#
loop_
_entity_poly.entity_id
_entity_poly.type
_entity_poly.pdbx_seq_one_letter_code
_entity_poly.pdbx_strand_id
1 'polypeptide(L)'
;LMLQARQLLQENQDLFDDEYKELAERIRTQAGDAEAVIEEVADDAGWERSYQNNEEQFATLYKHERGEPVHSIKMRAVFNASVPAVLSVLREFDLTATWNGHMKGAAQLSFPTPVSLQAYGAGFMPWGPFKTRDVVFNGYGVDVL
;
A
#
# COMPACT_ATOMS: atom_id res chain seq x y z
N LEU A 1 45.37 20.20 6.17
CA LEU A 1 44.08 20.94 6.15
C LEU A 1 43.42 20.90 4.76
N MET A 2 44.02 21.38 3.67
CA MET A 2 43.37 21.32 2.34
C MET A 2 43.14 19.89 1.78
N LEU A 3 44.01 18.92 2.11
CA LEU A 3 43.84 17.53 1.68
C LEU A 3 42.66 16.82 2.37
N GLN A 4 42.50 17.05 3.68
CA GLN A 4 41.36 16.54 4.47
C GLN A 4 40.03 17.14 4.00
N ALA A 5 40.00 18.42 3.64
CA ALA A 5 38.78 19.06 3.14
C ALA A 5 38.33 18.50 1.79
N ARG A 6 39.26 18.19 0.87
CA ARG A 6 38.94 17.53 -0.40
C ARG A 6 38.43 16.11 -0.21
N GLN A 7 39.03 15.35 0.71
CA GLN A 7 38.62 13.99 0.99
C GLN A 7 37.20 13.94 1.57
N LEU A 8 36.88 14.82 2.52
CA LEU A 8 35.52 14.95 3.07
C LEU A 8 34.49 15.38 2.02
N LEU A 9 34.85 16.27 1.10
CA LEU A 9 33.97 16.69 0.01
C LEU A 9 33.67 15.54 -0.94
N GLN A 10 34.68 14.72 -1.25
CA GLN A 10 34.52 13.57 -2.14
C GLN A 10 33.73 12.44 -1.47
N GLU A 11 34.02 12.12 -0.21
CA GLU A 11 33.24 11.14 0.59
C GLU A 11 31.77 11.56 0.71
N ASN A 12 31.49 12.85 0.93
CA ASN A 12 30.12 13.36 0.95
C ASN A 12 29.45 13.26 -0.43
N GLN A 13 30.18 13.53 -1.51
CA GLN A 13 29.63 13.46 -2.87
C GLN A 13 29.31 12.01 -3.27
N ASP A 14 30.18 11.06 -2.94
CA ASP A 14 29.95 9.63 -3.18
C ASP A 14 28.75 9.10 -2.37
N LEU A 15 28.59 9.54 -1.11
CA LEU A 15 27.43 9.25 -0.27
C LEU A 15 26.11 9.73 -0.90
N PHE A 16 26.08 10.97 -1.39
CA PHE A 16 24.89 11.49 -2.08
C PHE A 16 24.60 10.69 -3.34
N ASP A 17 25.60 10.38 -4.15
CA ASP A 17 25.42 9.64 -5.40
C ASP A 17 24.86 8.23 -5.16
N ASP A 18 25.26 7.57 -4.08
CA ASP A 18 24.73 6.25 -3.71
C ASP A 18 23.30 6.33 -3.16
N GLU A 19 22.98 7.31 -2.29
CA GLU A 19 21.61 7.55 -1.82
C GLU A 19 20.64 7.86 -2.98
N TYR A 20 21.09 8.64 -3.98
CA TYR A 20 20.29 8.94 -5.17
C TYR A 20 20.06 7.71 -6.05
N LYS A 21 21.06 6.84 -6.21
CA LYS A 21 20.90 5.58 -6.95
C LYS A 21 19.90 4.66 -6.25
N GLU A 22 20.03 4.48 -4.94
CA GLU A 22 19.10 3.65 -4.16
C GLU A 22 17.66 4.18 -4.24
N LEU A 23 17.47 5.50 -4.14
CA LEU A 23 16.17 6.14 -4.31
C LEU A 23 15.60 5.89 -5.71
N ALA A 24 16.41 6.06 -6.75
CA ALA A 24 15.99 5.86 -8.13
C ALA A 24 15.60 4.41 -8.41
N GLU A 25 16.36 3.44 -7.90
CA GLU A 25 16.03 2.02 -8.00
C GLU A 25 14.72 1.70 -7.28
N ARG A 26 14.54 2.21 -6.06
CA ARG A 26 13.30 2.03 -5.31
C ARG A 26 12.08 2.59 -6.06
N ILE A 27 12.19 3.78 -6.64
CA ILE A 27 11.11 4.39 -7.42
C ILE A 27 10.77 3.54 -8.64
N ARG A 28 11.78 3.02 -9.36
CA ARG A 28 11.54 2.14 -10.52
C ARG A 28 10.82 0.86 -10.13
N THR A 29 11.24 0.22 -9.04
CA THR A 29 10.56 -0.99 -8.53
C THR A 29 9.11 -0.69 -8.17
N GLN A 30 8.87 0.40 -7.43
CA GLN A 30 7.50 0.80 -7.06
C GLN A 30 6.62 1.13 -8.26
N ALA A 31 7.18 1.76 -9.29
CA ALA A 31 6.47 2.02 -10.54
C ALA A 31 6.10 0.71 -11.26
N GLY A 32 7.05 -0.22 -11.39
CA GLY A 32 6.80 -1.52 -12.02
C GLY A 32 5.78 -2.37 -11.25
N ASP A 33 5.86 -2.39 -9.92
CA ASP A 33 4.87 -3.06 -9.07
C ASP A 33 3.47 -2.45 -9.25
N ALA A 34 3.38 -1.13 -9.33
CA ALA A 34 2.11 -0.44 -9.51
C ALA A 34 1.51 -0.71 -10.90
N GLU A 35 2.31 -0.69 -11.96
CA GLU A 35 1.88 -1.06 -13.31
C GLU A 35 1.31 -2.49 -13.31
N ALA A 36 2.02 -3.44 -12.70
CA ALA A 36 1.55 -4.82 -12.58
C ALA A 36 0.22 -4.92 -11.82
N VAL A 37 0.08 -4.19 -10.71
CA VAL A 37 -1.18 -4.14 -9.94
C VAL A 37 -2.30 -3.52 -10.77
N ILE A 38 -2.05 -2.43 -11.50
CA ILE A 38 -3.02 -1.77 -12.37
C ILE A 38 -3.52 -2.74 -13.44
N GLU A 39 -2.62 -3.46 -14.10
CA GLU A 39 -2.95 -4.48 -15.09
C GLU A 39 -3.79 -5.61 -14.46
N GLU A 40 -3.39 -6.12 -13.28
CA GLU A 40 -4.13 -7.17 -12.58
C GLU A 40 -5.54 -6.72 -12.15
N VAL A 41 -5.70 -5.47 -11.70
CA VAL A 41 -7.02 -4.97 -11.27
C VAL A 41 -7.90 -4.50 -12.43
N ALA A 42 -7.33 -4.25 -13.62
CA ALA A 42 -8.09 -3.89 -14.81
C ALA A 42 -8.94 -5.06 -15.33
N ASP A 43 -8.37 -6.26 -15.37
CA ASP A 43 -9.05 -7.47 -15.84
C ASP A 43 -9.71 -8.26 -14.70
N ASP A 44 -10.87 -8.86 -14.97
CA ASP A 44 -11.56 -9.79 -14.06
C ASP A 44 -11.36 -11.25 -14.48
N ALA A 45 -10.58 -11.54 -15.52
CA ALA A 45 -10.27 -12.91 -15.92
C ALA A 45 -9.63 -13.71 -14.76
N GLY A 46 -10.22 -14.87 -14.46
CA GLY A 46 -9.79 -15.74 -13.37
C GLY A 46 -10.24 -15.32 -11.97
N TRP A 47 -11.01 -14.22 -11.86
CA TRP A 47 -11.65 -13.81 -10.62
C TRP A 47 -13.07 -14.37 -10.51
N GLU A 48 -13.41 -14.91 -9.35
CA GLU A 48 -14.75 -15.36 -9.00
C GLU A 48 -15.46 -14.28 -8.19
N ARG A 49 -16.70 -13.95 -8.54
CA ARG A 49 -17.49 -12.94 -7.83
C ARG A 49 -18.14 -13.54 -6.59
N SER A 50 -17.77 -13.09 -5.39
CA SER A 50 -18.38 -13.54 -4.14
C SER A 50 -19.58 -12.69 -3.70
N TYR A 51 -19.58 -11.39 -4.04
CA TYR A 51 -20.63 -10.47 -3.64
C TYR A 51 -20.81 -9.35 -4.67
N GLN A 52 -22.06 -8.89 -4.83
CA GLN A 52 -22.38 -7.73 -5.67
C GLN A 52 -23.63 -7.02 -5.14
N ASN A 53 -23.50 -5.72 -4.91
CA ASN A 53 -24.59 -4.81 -4.68
C ASN A 53 -24.64 -3.79 -5.82
N ASN A 54 -25.63 -3.90 -6.70
CA ASN A 54 -25.78 -3.00 -7.84
C ASN A 54 -26.28 -1.61 -7.46
N GLU A 55 -27.01 -1.48 -6.35
CA GLU A 55 -27.53 -0.19 -5.88
C GLU A 55 -26.39 0.66 -5.31
N GLU A 56 -25.50 0.04 -4.54
CA GLU A 56 -24.33 0.69 -3.93
C GLU A 56 -23.08 0.66 -4.84
N GLN A 57 -23.20 0.11 -6.05
CA GLN A 57 -22.10 -0.06 -7.01
C GLN A 57 -20.86 -0.70 -6.38
N PHE A 58 -21.07 -1.71 -5.55
CA PHE A 58 -20.05 -2.43 -4.81
C PHE A 58 -19.97 -3.90 -5.24
N ALA A 59 -18.76 -4.42 -5.41
CA ALA A 59 -18.53 -5.83 -5.70
C ALA A 59 -17.27 -6.34 -5.01
N THR A 60 -17.33 -7.60 -4.56
CA THR A 60 -16.17 -8.34 -4.05
C THR A 60 -15.92 -9.53 -4.96
N LEU A 61 -14.67 -9.68 -5.38
CA LEU A 61 -14.17 -10.80 -6.14
C LEU A 61 -13.05 -11.48 -5.35
N TYR A 62 -12.88 -12.78 -5.56
CA TYR A 62 -11.75 -13.53 -5.03
C TYR A 62 -11.11 -14.37 -6.12
N LYS A 63 -9.82 -14.63 -5.96
CA LYS A 63 -9.06 -15.53 -6.81
C LYS A 63 -8.29 -16.49 -5.92
N HIS A 64 -8.35 -17.78 -6.26
CA HIS A 64 -7.60 -18.81 -5.57
C HIS A 64 -6.63 -19.47 -6.55
N GLU A 65 -5.34 -19.40 -6.23
CA GLU A 65 -4.31 -20.06 -7.01
C GLU A 65 -4.14 -21.49 -6.49
N ARG A 66 -4.25 -22.47 -7.41
CA ARG A 66 -4.25 -23.88 -7.02
C ARG A 66 -2.91 -24.24 -6.37
N GLY A 67 -2.97 -24.66 -5.11
CA GLY A 67 -1.80 -25.05 -4.33
C GLY A 67 -1.35 -23.98 -3.32
N GLU A 68 -1.89 -22.76 -3.42
CA GLU A 68 -1.61 -21.70 -2.47
C GLU A 68 -2.57 -21.75 -1.28
N PRO A 69 -2.10 -21.46 -0.04
CA PRO A 69 -2.94 -21.47 1.15
C PRO A 69 -3.76 -20.19 1.32
N VAL A 70 -3.57 -19.19 0.43
CA VAL A 70 -4.16 -17.85 0.53
C VAL A 70 -5.08 -17.56 -0.64
N HIS A 71 -5.95 -16.58 -0.45
CA HIS A 71 -6.84 -16.05 -1.47
C HIS A 71 -6.53 -14.59 -1.71
N SER A 72 -6.55 -14.18 -2.97
CA SER A 72 -6.54 -12.77 -3.35
C SER A 72 -7.97 -12.25 -3.29
N ILE A 73 -8.15 -11.04 -2.76
CA ILE A 73 -9.46 -10.38 -2.65
C ILE A 73 -9.37 -9.05 -3.39
N LYS A 74 -10.33 -8.81 -4.28
CA LYS A 74 -10.48 -7.58 -5.05
C LYS A 74 -11.82 -6.95 -4.71
N MET A 75 -11.81 -5.70 -4.28
CA MET A 75 -13.02 -4.94 -3.99
C MET A 75 -13.15 -3.79 -5.00
N ARG A 76 -14.35 -3.62 -5.54
CA ARG A 76 -14.69 -2.53 -6.45
C ARG A 76 -15.84 -1.74 -5.84
N ALA A 77 -15.70 -0.43 -5.81
CA ALA A 77 -16.70 0.49 -5.26
C ALA A 77 -16.68 1.79 -6.04
N VAL A 78 -17.85 2.42 -6.21
CA VAL A 78 -17.94 3.80 -6.70
C VAL A 78 -18.16 4.72 -5.52
N PHE A 79 -17.27 5.70 -5.36
CA PHE A 79 -17.38 6.70 -4.31
C PHE A 79 -17.95 8.00 -4.88
N ASN A 80 -18.93 8.58 -4.20
CA ASN A 80 -19.38 9.95 -4.47
C ASN A 80 -18.45 10.98 -3.79
N ALA A 81 -17.16 10.89 -4.11
CA ALA A 81 -16.10 11.73 -3.56
C ALA A 81 -15.02 11.96 -4.62
N SER A 82 -14.27 13.06 -4.50
CA SER A 82 -13.12 13.30 -5.38
C SER A 82 -11.98 12.34 -5.04
N VAL A 83 -11.13 12.02 -6.03
CA VAL A 83 -9.94 11.18 -5.82
C VAL A 83 -9.08 11.71 -4.65
N PRO A 84 -8.77 13.02 -4.54
CA PRO A 84 -8.03 13.54 -3.38
C PRO A 84 -8.70 13.28 -2.03
N ALA A 85 -10.03 13.32 -1.95
CA ALA A 85 -10.77 13.04 -0.72
C ALA A 85 -10.70 11.55 -0.32
N VAL A 86 -10.73 10.65 -1.30
CA VAL A 86 -10.53 9.21 -1.04
C VAL A 86 -9.09 8.97 -0.57
N LEU A 87 -8.10 9.56 -1.25
CA LEU A 87 -6.70 9.44 -0.89
C LEU A 87 -6.39 10.03 0.50
N SER A 88 -7.05 11.13 0.91
CA SER A 88 -6.86 11.68 2.24
C SER A 88 -7.34 10.73 3.34
N VAL A 89 -8.47 10.05 3.14
CA VAL A 89 -8.97 9.04 4.09
C VAL A 89 -8.00 7.85 4.17
N LEU A 90 -7.48 7.37 3.03
CA LEU A 90 -6.48 6.29 3.02
C LEU A 90 -5.19 6.69 3.74
N ARG A 91 -4.80 7.97 3.63
CA ARG A 91 -3.62 8.51 4.30
C ARG A 91 -3.80 8.54 5.81
N GLU A 92 -5.01 8.85 6.29
CA GLU A 92 -5.41 8.85 7.71
C GLU A 92 -5.66 7.42 8.25
N PHE A 93 -4.75 6.49 7.94
CA PHE A 93 -4.90 5.08 8.30
C PHE A 93 -5.06 4.83 9.81
N ASP A 94 -4.45 5.65 10.66
CA ASP A 94 -4.62 5.59 12.11
C ASP A 94 -6.08 5.79 12.56
N LEU A 95 -6.86 6.58 11.81
CA LEU A 95 -8.29 6.76 12.06
C LEU A 95 -9.12 5.53 11.66
N THR A 96 -8.58 4.57 10.92
CA THR A 96 -9.29 3.35 10.51
C THR A 96 -9.88 2.60 11.70
N ALA A 97 -9.19 2.59 12.84
CA ALA A 97 -9.68 1.93 14.06
C ALA A 97 -10.94 2.59 14.66
N THR A 98 -11.26 3.83 14.27
CA THR A 98 -12.46 4.56 14.77
C THR A 98 -13.75 4.12 14.08
N TRP A 99 -13.67 3.64 12.84
CA TRP A 99 -14.84 3.28 12.04
C TRP A 99 -14.84 1.81 11.59
N ASN A 100 -13.70 1.12 11.57
CA ASN A 100 -13.61 -0.29 11.26
C ASN A 100 -13.60 -1.14 12.53
N GLY A 101 -14.74 -1.74 12.88
CA GLY A 101 -14.88 -2.59 14.07
C GLY A 101 -13.97 -3.83 14.10
N HIS A 102 -13.41 -4.22 12.96
CA HIS A 102 -12.43 -5.31 12.85
C HIS A 102 -11.00 -4.86 13.16
N MET A 103 -10.71 -3.57 13.22
CA MET A 103 -9.38 -3.06 13.57
C MET A 103 -9.28 -2.83 15.07
N LYS A 104 -8.29 -3.47 15.72
CA LYS A 104 -7.97 -3.33 17.14
C LYS A 104 -6.86 -2.34 17.43
N GLY A 105 -6.09 -1.99 16.40
CA GLY A 105 -5.06 -0.96 16.47
C GLY A 105 -4.69 -0.51 15.07
N ALA A 106 -4.42 0.78 14.93
CA ALA A 106 -3.88 1.35 13.71
C ALA A 106 -2.94 2.49 14.12
N ALA A 107 -1.79 2.58 13.46
CA ALA A 107 -0.84 3.66 13.67
C ALA A 107 -0.11 3.99 12.38
N GLN A 108 0.10 5.26 12.13
CA GLN A 108 1.02 5.72 11.09
C GLN A 108 2.43 5.70 11.68
N LEU A 109 3.36 5.06 10.99
CA LEU A 109 4.75 4.94 11.42
C LEU A 109 5.62 6.02 10.75
N SER A 110 5.42 6.25 9.45
CA SER A 110 6.15 7.27 8.71
C SER A 110 5.42 7.69 7.42
N PHE A 111 5.77 8.87 6.91
CA PHE A 111 5.30 9.41 5.62
C PHE A 111 6.50 9.77 4.74
N PRO A 112 7.08 8.79 4.02
CA PRO A 112 8.28 9.07 3.23
C PRO A 112 8.01 10.07 2.09
N THR A 113 6.80 10.06 1.52
CA THR A 113 6.40 10.96 0.43
C THR A 113 4.92 11.36 0.56
N PRO A 114 4.42 12.34 -0.21
CA PRO A 114 2.99 12.68 -0.24
C PRO A 114 2.07 11.53 -0.67
N VAL A 115 2.59 10.52 -1.38
CA VAL A 115 1.84 9.39 -1.92
C VAL A 115 2.26 8.05 -1.30
N SER A 116 3.09 8.04 -0.25
CA SER A 116 3.51 6.82 0.43
C SER A 116 3.35 6.90 1.94
N LEU A 117 3.07 5.75 2.55
CA LEU A 117 2.74 5.58 3.95
C LEU A 117 3.36 4.28 4.47
N GLN A 118 4.03 4.34 5.61
CA GLN A 118 4.29 3.15 6.41
C GLN A 118 3.34 3.14 7.59
N ALA A 119 2.62 2.04 7.77
CA ALA A 119 1.59 1.92 8.78
C ALA A 119 1.61 0.57 9.46
N TYR A 120 1.15 0.57 10.71
CA TYR A 120 0.86 -0.58 11.53
C TYR A 120 -0.65 -0.78 11.60
N GLY A 121 -1.10 -2.01 11.39
CA GLY A 121 -2.50 -2.40 11.59
C GLY A 121 -2.60 -3.69 12.40
N ALA A 122 -3.56 -3.75 13.32
CA ALA A 122 -3.92 -4.95 14.06
C ALA A 122 -5.39 -5.30 13.81
N GLY A 123 -5.62 -6.44 13.18
CA GLY A 123 -6.95 -6.94 12.81
C GLY A 123 -7.44 -8.03 13.77
N PHE A 124 -8.69 -7.90 14.18
CA PHE A 124 -9.44 -8.94 14.88
C PHE A 124 -9.86 -10.04 13.92
N MET A 125 -9.58 -11.28 14.30
CA MET A 125 -10.04 -12.47 13.60
C MET A 125 -11.31 -12.97 14.30
N PRO A 126 -12.50 -12.88 13.67
CA PRO A 126 -13.76 -13.22 14.33
C PRO A 126 -13.94 -14.71 14.62
N TRP A 127 -13.14 -15.56 13.98
CA TRP A 127 -13.22 -17.01 14.12
C TRP A 127 -12.15 -17.48 15.13
N GLY A 128 -12.56 -18.05 16.27
CA GLY A 128 -11.62 -18.77 17.16
C GLY A 128 -11.10 -20.02 16.44
N PRO A 129 -9.83 -20.44 16.56
CA PRO A 129 -8.79 -20.19 17.57
C PRO A 129 -7.77 -19.08 17.19
N PHE A 130 -8.11 -18.20 16.24
CA PHE A 130 -7.14 -17.25 15.73
C PHE A 130 -6.96 -16.06 16.69
N LYS A 131 -5.69 -15.79 17.03
CA LYS A 131 -5.32 -14.56 17.74
C LYS A 131 -5.43 -13.37 16.77
N THR A 132 -5.60 -12.18 17.33
CA THR A 132 -5.39 -10.91 16.62
C THR A 132 -4.09 -10.99 15.81
N ARG A 133 -4.15 -10.56 14.56
CA ARG A 133 -2.98 -10.49 13.68
C ARG A 133 -2.61 -9.04 13.48
N ASP A 134 -1.33 -8.77 13.54
CA ASP A 134 -0.76 -7.47 13.24
C ASP A 134 0.16 -7.55 12.03
N VAL A 135 0.28 -6.41 11.36
CA VAL A 135 1.11 -6.25 10.18
C VAL A 135 1.65 -4.83 10.15
N VAL A 136 2.90 -4.72 9.71
CA VAL A 136 3.48 -3.46 9.26
C VAL A 136 3.53 -3.53 7.75
N PHE A 137 3.00 -2.52 7.08
CA PHE A 137 2.97 -2.46 5.63
C PHE A 137 3.46 -1.11 5.12
N ASN A 138 3.99 -1.14 3.90
CA ASN A 138 4.38 0.02 3.14
C ASN A 138 3.38 0.16 1.98
N GLY A 139 2.58 1.22 2.02
CA GLY A 139 1.64 1.57 0.96
C GLY A 139 2.18 2.72 0.12
N TYR A 140 1.94 2.68 -1.18
CA TYR A 140 2.19 3.78 -2.08
C TYR A 140 1.06 3.86 -3.11
N GLY A 141 0.70 5.09 -3.49
CA GLY A 141 -0.26 5.39 -4.53
C GLY A 141 0.45 5.75 -5.83
N VAL A 142 -0.10 5.29 -6.94
CA VAL A 142 0.32 5.68 -8.28
C VAL A 142 -0.88 6.26 -9.01
N ASP A 143 -0.67 7.39 -9.67
CA ASP A 143 -1.65 8.03 -10.53
C ASP A 143 -1.26 7.76 -11.99
N VAL A 144 -2.22 7.34 -12.80
CA VAL A 144 -2.04 7.06 -14.23
C VAL A 144 -2.56 8.27 -15.00
N LEU A 145 -1.88 9.40 -14.88
CA LEU A 145 -2.11 10.58 -15.71
C LEU A 145 -1.11 10.65 -16.86
#